data_AF-A0A7Y2ABW7-F1
#
_entry.id   AF-A0A7Y2ABW7-F1
#
_cell.length_a   1.000
_cell.length_b   1.000
_cell.length_c   1.000
_cell.angle_alpha   90.00
_cell.angle_beta   90.00
_cell.angle_gamma   90.00
#
_symmetry.space_group_name_H-M   'P 1'
#
loop_
_entity.id
_entity.type
_entity.pdbx_description
1 polymer ?
#
loop_
_entity_poly.entity_id
_entity_poly.type
_entity_poly.pdbx_seq_one_letter_code
_entity_poly.pdbx_strand_id
1 'polypeptide(L)' 'MAFRADLLIDGKEYRLLHCSYALQRDVDATGRPSSEVKGGTVHFEIESTE' A
#
# COMPACT_ATOMS: atom_id res chain seq x y z
N MET A 1 12.07 17.91 -4.16
CA MET A 1 10.96 17.41 -5.00
C MET A 1 9.88 16.92 -4.04
N ALA A 2 8.68 17.51 -4.06
CA ALA A 2 7.62 17.13 -3.12
C ALA A 2 6.83 15.94 -3.70
N PHE A 3 6.65 14.90 -2.89
CA PHE A 3 5.80 13.76 -3.23
C PHE A 3 4.34 14.20 -3.22
N ARG A 4 3.58 13.87 -4.27
CA ARG A 4 2.14 14.08 -4.36
C ARG A 4 1.49 12.76 -4.70
N ALA A 5 0.49 12.38 -3.91
CA ALA A 5 -0.35 11.22 -4.16
C ALA A 5 -1.80 11.58 -3.82
N ASP A 6 -2.72 11.14 -4.67
CA ASP A 6 -4.15 11.40 -4.56
C ASP A 6 -4.87 10.03 -4.56
N LEU A 7 -5.79 9.83 -3.61
CA LEU A 7 -6.56 8.59 -3.42
C LEU A 7 -7.99 8.80 -3.89
N LEU A 8 -8.43 8.02 -4.89
CA LEU A 8 -9.81 8.04 -5.38
C LEU A 8 -10.59 6.85 -4.78
N ILE A 9 -11.54 7.14 -3.90
CA ILE A 9 -12.47 6.13 -3.32
C ILE A 9 -13.89 6.68 -3.42
N ASP A 10 -14.81 5.85 -3.93
CA ASP A 10 -16.24 6.19 -4.06
C ASP A 10 -16.48 7.53 -4.79
N GLY A 11 -15.68 7.81 -5.83
CA GLY A 11 -15.75 9.04 -6.61
C GLY A 11 -15.25 10.31 -5.91
N LYS A 12 -14.71 10.19 -4.69
CA LYS A 12 -14.08 11.30 -3.94
C LYS A 12 -12.57 11.18 -3.97
N GLU A 13 -11.90 12.31 -4.18
CA GLU A 13 -10.45 12.42 -4.16
C GLU A 13 -9.96 12.92 -2.79
N TYR A 14 -8.98 12.22 -2.23
CA TYR A 14 -8.35 12.55 -0.95
C TYR A 14 -6.85 12.76 -1.15
N ARG A 15 -6.31 13.80 -0.51
CA ARG A 15 -4.85 14.04 -0.49
C ARG A 15 -4.19 13.03 0.47
N LEU A 16 -3.22 12.28 -0.04
CA LEU A 16 -2.43 11.36 0.79
C LEU A 16 -1.22 12.08 1.40
N LEU A 17 -1.08 11.97 2.72
CA LEU A 17 0.13 12.34 3.46
C LEU A 17 1.14 11.19 3.45
N HIS A 18 0.64 9.97 3.66
CA HIS A 18 1.44 8.74 3.64
C HIS A 18 0.67 7.59 3.02
N CYS A 19 1.37 6.69 2.34
CA CYS A 19 0.83 5.45 1.81
C CYS A 19 1.89 4.35 1.93
N SER A 20 1.51 3.22 2.52
CA SER A 20 2.36 2.04 2.62
C SER A 20 1.59 0.78 2.26
N TYR A 21 2.24 -0.08 1.49
CA TYR A 21 1.77 -1.41 1.16
C TYR A 21 2.97 -2.33 1.04
N ALA A 22 2.75 -3.61 1.30
CA ALA A 22 3.76 -4.63 1.12
C ALA A 22 3.15 -5.86 0.47
N LEU A 23 3.97 -6.50 -0.35
CA LEU A 23 3.71 -7.81 -0.90
C LEU A 23 4.74 -8.76 -0.28
N GLN A 24 4.25 -9.88 0.23
CA GLN A 24 5.07 -10.88 0.90
C GLN A 24 4.90 -12.23 0.19
N ARG A 25 5.91 -13.08 0.28
CA ARG A 25 5.79 -14.48 -0.12
C ARG A 25 6.63 -15.32 0.82
N ASP A 26 6.22 -16.57 1.00
CA ASP A 26 6.97 -17.49 1.84
C ASP A 26 8.24 -17.93 1.10
N VAL A 27 9.31 -18.11 1.87
CA VAL A 27 10.60 -18.63 1.40
C VAL A 27 10.94 -19.90 2.17
N ASP A 28 11.52 -20.87 1.47
CA ASP A 28 12.03 -22.10 2.09
C ASP A 28 13.35 -21.86 2.84
N ALA A 29 13.87 -22.89 3.51
CA ALA A 29 15.12 -22.82 4.28
C ALA A 29 16.37 -22.45 3.45
N THR A 30 16.29 -22.54 2.12
CA THR A 30 17.37 -22.14 1.20
C THR A 30 17.14 -20.75 0.59
N GLY A 31 16.07 -20.06 0.99
CA GLY A 31 15.69 -18.75 0.49
C GLY A 31 14.93 -18.78 -0.84
N ARG A 32 14.49 -19.95 -1.32
CA ARG A 32 13.71 -20.04 -2.57
C ARG A 32 12.24 -19.74 -2.30
N PRO A 33 11.54 -19.04 -3.20
CA PRO A 33 10.10 -18.83 -3.08
C PRO A 33 9.33 -20.16 -3.00
N SER A 34 8.51 -20.32 -1.98
CA SER A 34 7.71 -21.54 -1.75
C SER A 34 6.20 -21.32 -1.87
N SER A 35 5.76 -20.07 -2.03
CA SER A 35 4.35 -19.72 -2.19
C SER A 35 4.12 -18.69 -3.29
N GLU A 36 2.86 -18.54 -3.69
CA GLU A 36 2.40 -17.37 -4.41
C GLU A 36 2.53 -16.09 -3.57
N VAL A 37 2.50 -14.94 -4.24
CA VAL A 37 2.58 -13.63 -3.61
C VAL A 37 1.29 -13.35 -2.84
N LYS A 38 1.45 -13.01 -1.56
CA LYS A 38 0.40 -12.58 -0.65
C LYS A 38 0.47 -11.06 -0.50
N GLY A 39 -0.68 -10.43 -0.57
CA GLY A 39 -0.88 -9.01 -0.31
C GLY A 39 -2.33 -8.79 0.10
N GLY A 40 -2.73 -7.53 0.31
CA GLY A 40 -4.15 -7.21 0.44
C GLY A 40 -4.47 -6.05 1.36
N THR A 41 -3.55 -5.66 2.23
CA THR A 41 -3.73 -4.47 3.07
C THR A 41 -2.88 -3.34 2.56
N VAL A 42 -3.53 -2.20 2.34
CA VAL A 42 -2.87 -0.93 2.03
C VAL A 42 -3.23 0.03 3.14
N HIS A 43 -2.21 0.66 3.72
CA HIS A 43 -2.36 1.65 4.78
C HIS A 43 -2.16 3.03 4.20
N PHE A 44 -3.11 3.93 4.49
CA PHE A 44 -3.10 5.30 4.01
C PHE A 44 -3.28 6.25 5.18
N GLU A 45 -2.61 7.39 5.12
CA GLU A 45 -2.87 8.55 5.96
C GLU A 45 -3.33 9.69 5.06
N ILE A 46 -4.54 10.19 5.31
CA ILE A 46 -5.17 11.25 4.53
C ILE A 46 -5.17 12.55 5.31
N GLU A 47 -5.10 13.66 4.58
CA GLU A 47 -5.40 14.97 5.15
C GLU A 47 -6.89 15.01 5.53
N SER A 48 -7.20 15.27 6.80
CA SER A 48 -8.59 15.33 7.25
C SER A 48 -9.26 16.58 6.68
N THR A 49 -10.32 16.39 5.91
CA THR A 49 -11.21 17.46 5.44
C THR A 49 -12.51 17.47 6.26
N GLU A 50 -13.24 18.59 6.27
CA GLU A 50 -14.57 18.73 6.90
C GLU A 50 -15.61 17.75 6.35
#